data_AF-A0A973IJN8-F1
#
_entry.id   AF-A0A973IJN8-F1
#
_cell.length_a   1.000
_cell.length_b   1.000
_cell.length_c   1.000
_cell.angle_alpha   90.00
_cell.angle_beta   90.00
_cell.angle_gamma   90.00
#
_symmetry.space_group_name_H-M   'P 1'
#
loop_
_entity.id
_entity.type
_entity.pdbx_description
1 polymer ?
#
loop_
_entity_poly.entity_id
_entity_poly.type
_entity_poly.pdbx_seq_one_letter_code
_entity_poly.pdbx_strand_id
1 'polypeptide(L)'
;SYAANALLKNLEEPPGDTVILLVSHDISRLPITIRSRCQRLQVHAPDPEAVVRWLMAQSGQGREQVELALQASGAGPREALALLEAGDLERYTTLQRQLGQLIAKPAQAGPMAAEWADAEPQQLWRWLSLNSALLLRRLLAGAQPSWVRTERELPPSKLAALQQKADRNRSRLGSGLRKDLLLQEWLLEWARLPSSEPIR
;
A
#
# COMPACT_ATOMS: atom_id res chain seq x y z
N SER A 1 -20.13 8.11 21.13
CA SER A 1 -21.50 7.60 21.28
C SER A 1 -22.56 8.66 20.97
N TYR A 2 -22.40 9.91 21.43
CA TYR A 2 -23.38 10.99 21.25
C TYR A 2 -23.77 11.27 19.78
N ALA A 3 -22.79 11.34 18.87
CA ALA A 3 -23.04 11.60 17.45
C ALA A 3 -23.85 10.50 16.74
N ALA A 4 -23.66 9.22 17.10
CA ALA A 4 -24.40 8.11 16.51
C ALA A 4 -25.88 8.13 16.94
N ASN A 5 -26.15 8.47 18.20
CA ASN A 5 -27.52 8.56 18.71
C ASN A 5 -28.28 9.77 18.14
N ALA A 6 -27.60 10.90 17.93
CA ALA A 6 -28.18 12.06 17.26
C ALA A 6 -28.56 11.74 15.80
N LEU A 7 -27.76 10.92 15.11
CA LEU A 7 -28.02 10.50 13.73
C LEU A 7 -29.23 9.56 13.61
N LEU A 8 -29.52 8.73 14.63
CA LEU A 8 -30.63 7.78 14.60
C LEU A 8 -31.98 8.47 14.38
N LYS A 9 -32.22 9.62 15.02
CA LYS A 9 -33.47 10.37 14.85
C LYS A 9 -33.68 10.79 13.40
N ASN A 10 -32.63 11.25 12.73
CA ASN A 10 -32.68 11.65 11.33
C ASN A 10 -32.77 10.45 10.36
N LEU A 11 -32.34 9.25 10.78
CA LEU A 11 -32.47 8.03 9.98
C LEU A 11 -33.86 7.41 10.08
N GLU A 12 -34.54 7.55 11.23
CA GLU A 12 -35.91 7.07 11.44
C GLU A 12 -36.94 7.97 10.77
N GLU A 13 -36.77 9.28 10.89
CA GLU A 13 -37.67 10.28 10.35
C GLU A 13 -36.84 11.33 9.58
N PRO A 14 -36.38 11.01 8.36
CA PRO A 14 -35.65 11.98 7.55
C PRO A 14 -36.56 13.18 7.24
N PRO A 15 -36.11 14.42 7.47
CA PRO A 15 -36.95 15.60 7.27
C PRO A 15 -37.19 15.85 5.77
N GLY A 16 -38.47 15.98 5.38
CA GLY A 16 -38.87 16.29 4.01
C GLY A 16 -38.37 15.27 2.98
N ASP A 17 -38.02 15.74 1.77
CA ASP A 17 -37.48 14.93 0.67
C ASP A 17 -35.96 14.74 0.81
N THR A 18 -35.50 14.21 1.94
CA THR A 18 -34.07 14.00 2.21
C THR A 18 -33.63 12.57 1.96
N VAL A 19 -32.51 12.41 1.24
CA VAL A 19 -31.77 11.14 1.13
C VAL A 19 -30.48 11.22 1.92
N ILE A 20 -30.28 10.30 2.86
CA ILE A 20 -29.06 10.20 3.67
C ILE A 20 -28.16 9.10 3.10
N LEU A 21 -26.95 9.47 2.66
CA LEU A 21 -25.94 8.52 2.18
C LEU A 21 -24.85 8.30 3.24
N LEU A 22 -24.75 7.07 3.74
CA LEU A 22 -23.75 6.67 4.73
C LEU A 22 -22.67 5.79 4.10
N VAL A 23 -21.41 6.21 4.23
CA VAL A 23 -20.24 5.47 3.72
C VAL A 23 -19.44 4.93 4.90
N SER A 24 -19.18 3.62 4.91
CA SER A 24 -18.32 2.97 5.90
C SER A 24 -17.31 2.05 5.23
N HIS A 25 -16.06 2.11 5.66
CA HIS A 25 -14.99 1.21 5.24
C HIS A 25 -15.04 -0.15 5.97
N ASP A 26 -15.74 -0.22 7.11
CA ASP A 26 -15.92 -1.43 7.89
C ASP A 26 -17.32 -1.43 8.54
N ILE A 27 -18.25 -2.18 7.93
CA ILE A 27 -19.63 -2.26 8.40
C ILE A 27 -19.75 -2.94 9.77
N SER A 28 -18.76 -3.74 10.18
CA SER A 28 -18.77 -4.42 11.48
C SER A 28 -18.61 -3.46 12.65
N ARG A 29 -17.99 -2.30 12.41
CA ARG A 29 -17.81 -1.23 13.39
C ARG A 29 -19.02 -0.31 13.52
N LEU A 30 -20.00 -0.43 12.63
CA LEU A 30 -21.24 0.35 12.72
C LEU A 30 -22.20 -0.28 13.73
N PRO A 31 -22.80 0.52 14.64
CA PRO A 31 -23.84 0.05 15.54
C PRO A 31 -24.98 -0.65 14.78
N ILE A 32 -25.50 -1.74 15.34
CA ILE A 32 -26.62 -2.49 14.75
C ILE A 32 -27.86 -1.62 14.54
N THR A 33 -28.06 -0.61 15.39
CA THR A 33 -29.17 0.34 15.33
C THR A 33 -29.11 1.22 14.08
N ILE A 34 -27.93 1.63 13.63
CA ILE A 34 -27.76 2.36 12.36
C ILE A 34 -27.95 1.39 11.19
N ARG A 35 -27.33 0.20 11.26
CA ARG A 35 -27.40 -0.80 10.19
C ARG A 35 -28.83 -1.25 9.87
N SER A 36 -29.70 -1.37 10.87
CA SER A 36 -31.09 -1.80 10.66
C SER A 36 -31.97 -0.76 9.98
N ARG A 37 -31.52 0.50 9.89
CA ARG A 37 -32.27 1.65 9.35
C ARG A 37 -31.71 2.15 8.02
N CYS A 38 -30.72 1.46 7.46
CA CYS A 38 -30.12 1.82 6.17
C CYS A 38 -30.25 0.68 5.17
N GLN A 39 -30.59 1.01 3.91
CA GLN A 39 -30.44 0.07 2.82
C GLN A 39 -28.95 -0.14 2.52
N ARG A 40 -28.50 -1.40 2.56
CA ARG A 40 -27.10 -1.71 2.26
C ARG A 40 -26.89 -1.78 0.75
N LEU A 41 -26.12 -0.84 0.23
CA LEU A 41 -25.54 -0.90 -1.11
C LEU A 41 -24.06 -1.28 -0.98
N GLN A 42 -23.72 -2.47 -1.48
CA GLN A 42 -22.34 -2.94 -1.45
C GLN A 42 -21.62 -2.47 -2.72
N VAL A 43 -20.59 -1.66 -2.55
CA VAL A 43 -19.68 -1.29 -3.64
C VAL A 43 -18.63 -2.38 -3.73
N HIS A 44 -18.69 -3.17 -4.81
CA HIS A 44 -17.71 -4.20 -5.08
C HIS A 44 -16.45 -3.59 -5.70
N ALA A 45 -15.30 -4.23 -5.46
CA ALA A 45 -14.10 -3.89 -6.20
C ALA A 45 -14.35 -4.11 -7.71
N PRO A 46 -13.99 -3.15 -8.57
CA PRO A 46 -14.12 -3.32 -10.01
C PRO A 46 -13.22 -4.45 -10.52
N ASP A 47 -13.59 -5.00 -11.67
CA ASP A 47 -12.73 -5.94 -12.41
C ASP A 47 -11.36 -5.30 -12.70
N PRO A 48 -10.23 -5.98 -12.39
CA PRO A 48 -8.90 -5.42 -12.60
C PRO A 48 -8.64 -4.97 -14.05
N GLU A 49 -9.14 -5.69 -15.05
CA GLU A 49 -8.95 -5.32 -16.45
C GLU A 49 -9.80 -4.09 -16.83
N ALA A 50 -11.01 -3.97 -16.26
CA ALA A 50 -11.80 -2.74 -16.38
C ALA A 50 -11.08 -1.52 -15.78
N VAL A 51 -10.39 -1.68 -14.64
CA VAL A 51 -9.58 -0.62 -14.03
C VAL A 51 -8.42 -0.21 -14.94
N VAL A 52 -7.68 -1.17 -15.49
CA VAL A 52 -6.56 -0.90 -16.41
C VAL A 52 -7.06 -0.15 -17.63
N ARG A 53 -8.12 -0.62 -18.29
CA ARG A 53 -8.70 0.05 -19.46
C ARG A 53 -9.18 1.47 -19.14
N TRP A 54 -9.84 1.65 -17.99
CA TRP A 54 -10.29 2.98 -17.56
C TRP A 54 -9.11 3.92 -17.34
N LEU A 55 -8.06 3.48 -16.64
CA LEU A 55 -6.86 4.29 -16.41
C LEU A 55 -6.12 4.66 -17.69
N MET A 56 -5.99 3.73 -18.64
CA MET A 56 -5.40 4.02 -19.95
C MET A 56 -6.21 5.10 -20.69
N ALA A 57 -7.54 4.99 -20.68
CA ALA A 57 -8.41 5.96 -21.32
C ALA A 57 -8.37 7.35 -20.65
N GLN A 58 -8.27 7.41 -19.32
CA GLN A 58 -8.22 8.69 -18.59
C GLN A 58 -6.85 9.38 -18.71
N SER A 59 -5.76 8.62 -18.60
CA SER A 59 -4.40 9.18 -18.55
C SER A 59 -3.72 9.31 -19.93
N GLY A 60 -4.22 8.59 -20.95
CA GLY A 60 -3.54 8.45 -22.24
C GLY A 60 -2.25 7.61 -22.18
N GLN A 61 -1.94 7.00 -21.04
CA GLN A 61 -0.71 6.24 -20.82
C GLN A 61 -0.86 4.78 -21.27
N GLY A 62 0.28 4.15 -21.57
CA GLY A 62 0.36 2.73 -21.92
C GLY A 62 0.03 1.80 -20.75
N ARG A 63 -0.29 0.55 -21.07
CA ARG A 63 -0.65 -0.48 -20.07
C ARG A 63 0.44 -0.68 -19.02
N GLU A 64 1.71 -0.66 -19.41
CA GLU A 64 2.85 -0.82 -18.50
C GLU A 64 2.89 0.28 -17.43
N GLN A 65 2.74 1.55 -17.84
CA GLN A 65 2.73 2.70 -16.92
C GLN A 65 1.52 2.62 -15.98
N VAL A 66 0.36 2.23 -16.51
CA VAL A 66 -0.88 2.04 -15.72
C VAL A 66 -0.74 0.92 -14.69
N GLU A 67 -0.18 -0.22 -15.06
CA GLU A 67 0.06 -1.34 -14.13
C GLU A 67 1.08 -0.97 -13.06
N LEU A 68 2.12 -0.20 -13.42
CA LEU A 68 3.09 0.35 -12.48
C LEU A 68 2.44 1.34 -11.49
N ALA A 69 1.57 2.22 -11.98
CA ALA A 69 0.83 3.16 -11.13
C ALA A 69 -0.12 2.43 -10.16
N LEU A 70 -0.78 1.36 -10.61
CA LEU A 70 -1.59 0.51 -9.76
C LEU A 70 -0.75 -0.19 -8.68
N GLN A 71 0.47 -0.63 -8.98
CA GLN A 71 1.38 -1.16 -7.96
C GLN A 71 1.78 -0.08 -6.95
N ALA A 72 2.15 1.11 -7.43
CA ALA A 72 2.53 2.23 -6.59
C ALA A 72 1.39 2.77 -5.70
N SER A 73 0.14 2.64 -6.16
CA SER A 73 -1.05 3.05 -5.41
C SER A 73 -1.64 1.96 -4.51
N GLY A 74 -1.16 0.72 -4.59
CA GLY A 74 -1.78 -0.40 -3.87
C GLY A 74 -3.16 -0.79 -4.43
N ALA A 75 -3.30 -0.73 -5.76
CA ALA A 75 -4.49 -1.03 -6.54
C ALA A 75 -5.66 -0.04 -6.41
N GLY A 76 -5.43 1.15 -5.87
CA GLY A 76 -6.42 2.24 -5.85
C GLY A 76 -6.49 2.94 -7.21
N PRO A 77 -7.63 2.90 -7.95
CA PRO A 77 -7.70 3.48 -9.29
C PRO A 77 -7.50 5.00 -9.29
N ARG A 78 -8.17 5.73 -8.39
CA ARG A 78 -8.06 7.18 -8.30
C ARG A 78 -6.63 7.64 -8.03
N GLU A 79 -5.93 6.91 -7.17
CA GLU A 79 -4.57 7.26 -6.81
C GLU A 79 -3.54 6.83 -7.86
N ALA A 80 -3.79 5.72 -8.55
CA ALA A 80 -3.02 5.39 -9.75
C ALA A 80 -3.17 6.48 -10.82
N LEU A 81 -4.38 7.00 -11.03
CA LEU A 81 -4.61 8.13 -11.95
C LEU A 81 -3.82 9.38 -11.52
N ALA A 82 -3.87 9.75 -10.24
CA ALA A 82 -3.13 10.89 -9.73
C ALA A 82 -1.60 10.72 -9.92
N LEU A 83 -1.06 9.51 -9.74
CA LEU A 83 0.37 9.23 -10.00
C LEU A 83 0.73 9.34 -11.48
N LEU A 84 -0.17 8.91 -12.38
CA LEU A 84 0.00 9.04 -13.83
C LEU A 84 -0.02 10.51 -14.27
N GLU A 85 -0.97 11.29 -13.75
CA GLU A 85 -1.11 12.72 -14.05
C GLU A 85 0.06 13.55 -13.51
N ALA A 86 0.56 13.20 -12.32
CA ALA A 86 1.72 13.86 -11.72
C ALA A 86 3.06 13.47 -12.36
N GLY A 87 3.10 12.38 -13.14
CA GLY A 87 4.34 11.84 -13.69
C GLY A 87 5.30 11.26 -12.65
N ASP A 88 4.84 10.97 -11.43
CA ASP A 88 5.69 10.64 -10.27
C ASP A 88 6.06 9.15 -10.14
N LEU A 89 5.98 8.40 -11.25
CA LEU A 89 6.29 6.97 -11.26
C LEU A 89 7.79 6.70 -11.21
N GLU A 90 8.63 7.65 -11.62
CA GLU A 90 10.09 7.49 -11.63
C GLU A 90 10.64 7.25 -10.22
N ARG A 91 10.14 7.98 -9.22
CA ARG A 91 10.54 7.78 -7.81
C ARG A 91 10.20 6.38 -7.32
N TYR A 92 9.03 5.86 -7.68
CA TYR A 92 8.63 4.50 -7.31
C TYR A 92 9.52 3.44 -7.96
N THR A 93 9.84 3.58 -9.26
CA THR A 93 10.75 2.64 -9.95
C THR A 93 12.17 2.71 -9.41
N THR A 94 12.64 3.90 -9.05
CA THR A 94 13.95 4.11 -8.43
C THR A 94 14.01 3.42 -7.06
N LEU A 95 12.97 3.58 -6.24
CA LEU A 95 12.84 2.86 -4.97
C LEU A 95 12.87 1.35 -5.18
N GLN A 96 12.11 0.81 -6.14
CA GLN A 96 12.13 -0.63 -6.44
C GLN A 96 13.52 -1.12 -6.85
N ARG A 97 14.21 -0.37 -7.72
CA ARG A 97 15.58 -0.68 -8.14
C ARG A 97 16.55 -0.69 -6.96
N GLN A 98 16.45 0.31 -6.08
CA GLN A 98 17.26 0.45 -4.87
C GLN A 98 17.01 -0.69 -3.86
N LEU A 99 15.74 -1.07 -3.64
CA LEU A 99 15.39 -2.25 -2.84
C LEU A 99 15.97 -3.54 -3.43
N GLY A 100 15.91 -3.70 -4.75
CA GLY A 100 16.52 -4.82 -5.46
C GLY A 100 18.04 -4.89 -5.30
N GLN A 101 18.72 -3.74 -5.43
CA GLN A 101 20.16 -3.64 -5.23
C GLN A 101 20.57 -3.99 -3.81
N LEU A 102 19.74 -3.62 -2.82
CA LEU A 102 20.04 -3.84 -1.42
C LEU A 102 20.07 -5.33 -1.04
N ILE A 103 19.27 -6.15 -1.72
CA ILE A 103 19.32 -7.62 -1.60
C ILE A 103 20.69 -8.15 -2.02
N ALA A 104 21.28 -7.60 -3.09
CA ALA A 104 22.59 -7.99 -3.60
C ALA A 104 23.77 -7.34 -2.84
N LYS A 105 23.56 -6.14 -2.28
CA LYS A 105 24.61 -5.34 -1.61
C LYS A 105 24.15 -4.84 -0.24
N PRO A 106 24.10 -5.71 0.79
CA PRO A 106 23.59 -5.34 2.11
C PRO A 106 24.31 -4.17 2.79
N ALA A 107 25.59 -3.95 2.47
CA ALA A 107 26.38 -2.84 2.99
C ALA A 107 25.83 -1.45 2.60
N GLN A 108 24.96 -1.36 1.58
CA GLN A 108 24.35 -0.10 1.15
C GLN A 108 23.15 0.33 2.01
N ALA A 109 22.71 -0.47 2.99
CA ALA A 109 21.55 -0.15 3.82
C ALA A 109 21.67 1.18 4.56
N GLY A 110 22.84 1.43 5.18
CA GLY A 110 23.11 2.66 5.92
C GLY A 110 23.11 3.90 5.03
N PRO A 111 23.94 3.95 3.98
CA PRO A 111 23.94 5.06 3.02
C PRO A 111 22.56 5.35 2.42
N MET A 112 21.80 4.31 2.07
CA MET A 112 20.46 4.48 1.50
C MET A 112 19.44 4.99 2.52
N ALA A 113 19.56 4.61 3.80
CA ALA A 113 18.74 5.17 4.86
C ALA A 113 18.97 6.68 5.03
N ALA A 114 20.22 7.13 4.89
CA ALA A 114 20.57 8.55 4.94
C ALA A 114 20.04 9.31 3.71
N GLU A 115 20.17 8.73 2.51
CA GLU A 115 19.62 9.30 1.27
C GLU A 115 18.09 9.50 1.35
N TRP A 116 17.39 8.57 1.96
CA TRP A 116 15.94 8.59 2.08
C TRP A 116 15.42 9.32 3.33
N ALA A 117 16.30 9.91 4.15
CA ALA A 117 15.93 10.54 5.41
C ALA A 117 14.96 11.72 5.24
N ASP A 118 15.09 12.46 4.12
CA ASP A 118 14.26 13.63 3.80
C ASP A 118 13.02 13.28 2.95
N ALA A 119 12.84 12.00 2.59
CA ALA A 119 11.66 11.57 1.83
C ALA A 119 10.37 11.72 2.67
N GLU A 120 9.25 11.97 1.99
CA GLU A 120 7.94 12.06 2.63
C GLU A 120 7.61 10.73 3.37
N PRO A 121 7.56 10.70 4.71
CA PRO A 121 7.55 9.44 5.45
C PRO A 121 6.29 8.60 5.25
N GLN A 122 5.13 9.23 5.09
CA GLN A 122 3.87 8.51 4.94
C GLN A 122 3.89 7.65 3.67
N GLN A 123 4.34 8.24 2.57
CA GLN A 123 4.45 7.61 1.26
C GLN A 123 5.61 6.62 1.22
N LEU A 124 6.77 6.95 1.81
CA LEU A 124 7.90 6.03 1.86
C LEU A 124 7.50 4.72 2.57
N TRP A 125 6.97 4.79 3.79
CA TRP A 125 6.55 3.59 4.52
C TRP A 125 5.46 2.80 3.80
N ARG A 126 4.56 3.50 3.12
CA ARG A 126 3.55 2.85 2.29
C ARG A 126 4.19 2.08 1.14
N TRP A 127 5.14 2.65 0.40
CA TRP A 127 5.83 1.96 -0.68
C TRP A 127 6.67 0.77 -0.20
N LEU A 128 7.27 0.85 0.99
CA LEU A 128 7.97 -0.28 1.61
C LEU A 128 7.00 -1.42 1.96
N SER A 129 5.83 -1.09 2.52
CA SER A 129 4.75 -2.06 2.77
C SER A 129 4.25 -2.70 1.48
N LEU A 130 3.93 -1.89 0.46
CA LEU A 130 3.41 -2.38 -0.83
C LEU A 130 4.41 -3.28 -1.55
N ASN A 131 5.70 -2.93 -1.60
CA ASN A 131 6.71 -3.76 -2.26
C ASN A 131 6.99 -5.07 -1.51
N SER A 132 6.92 -5.06 -0.17
CA SER A 132 6.99 -6.30 0.62
C SER A 132 5.82 -7.24 0.30
N ALA A 133 4.61 -6.68 0.24
CA ALA A 133 3.41 -7.44 -0.11
C ALA A 133 3.43 -7.95 -1.56
N LEU A 134 3.87 -7.11 -2.50
CA LEU A 134 4.02 -7.46 -3.91
C LEU A 134 4.99 -8.63 -4.08
N LEU A 135 6.16 -8.56 -3.44
CA LEU A 135 7.17 -9.61 -3.50
C LEU A 135 6.65 -10.91 -2.90
N LEU A 136 6.01 -10.86 -1.73
CA LEU A 136 5.36 -12.02 -1.10
C LEU A 136 4.35 -12.68 -2.06
N ARG A 137 3.43 -11.89 -2.63
CA ARG A 137 2.40 -12.41 -3.56
C ARG A 137 3.02 -13.03 -4.81
N ARG A 138 4.04 -12.40 -5.38
CA ARG A 138 4.75 -12.93 -6.56
C ARG A 138 5.43 -14.26 -6.23
N LEU A 139 6.11 -14.36 -5.10
CA LEU A 139 6.79 -15.60 -4.67
C LEU A 139 5.80 -16.74 -4.42
N LEU A 140 4.66 -16.47 -3.79
CA LEU A 140 3.59 -17.46 -3.60
C LEU A 140 2.98 -17.93 -4.94
N ALA A 141 3.04 -17.08 -5.98
CA ALA A 141 2.66 -17.43 -7.33
C ALA A 141 3.79 -18.05 -8.17
N GLY A 142 4.95 -18.38 -7.57
CA GLY A 142 6.10 -18.95 -8.27
C GLY A 142 6.82 -17.97 -9.21
N ALA A 143 6.63 -16.66 -9.01
CA ALA A 143 7.22 -15.61 -9.83
C ALA A 143 8.09 -14.66 -8.99
N GLN A 144 8.96 -13.91 -9.64
CA GLN A 144 9.68 -12.79 -9.03
C GLN A 144 9.49 -11.51 -9.85
N PRO A 145 9.39 -10.33 -9.21
CA PRO A 145 9.37 -9.08 -9.94
C PRO A 145 10.74 -8.79 -10.57
N SER A 146 10.76 -8.13 -11.73
CA SER A 146 11.97 -7.88 -12.54
C SER A 146 13.07 -7.07 -11.84
N TRP A 147 12.69 -6.27 -10.83
CA TRP A 147 13.62 -5.47 -10.03
C TRP A 147 14.27 -6.26 -8.89
N VAL A 148 13.83 -7.50 -8.61
CA VAL A 148 14.50 -8.43 -7.69
C VAL A 148 15.32 -9.43 -8.51
N ARG A 149 16.62 -9.53 -8.21
CA ARG A 149 17.54 -10.45 -8.88
C ARG A 149 18.32 -11.24 -7.82
N THR A 150 17.81 -12.39 -7.42
CA THR A 150 18.44 -13.27 -6.44
C THR A 150 18.11 -14.73 -6.72
N GLU A 151 19.13 -15.59 -6.66
CA GLU A 151 19.00 -17.04 -6.71
C GLU A 151 18.78 -17.66 -5.33
N ARG A 152 18.89 -16.85 -4.28
CA ARG A 152 18.65 -17.26 -2.90
C ARG A 152 17.18 -17.16 -2.56
N GLU A 153 16.73 -18.06 -1.71
CA GLU A 153 15.34 -18.07 -1.23
C GLU A 153 15.04 -16.78 -0.44
N LEU A 154 13.84 -16.24 -0.67
CA LEU A 154 13.30 -15.11 0.06
C LEU A 154 12.16 -15.62 0.95
N PRO A 155 12.36 -15.77 2.27
CA PRO A 155 11.38 -16.41 3.14
C PRO A 155 10.06 -15.63 3.21
N PRO A 156 8.90 -16.24 2.86
CA PRO A 156 7.60 -15.57 2.90
C PRO A 156 7.25 -14.95 4.25
N SER A 157 7.62 -15.63 5.35
CA SER A 157 7.37 -15.15 6.72
C SER A 157 8.13 -13.86 7.05
N LYS A 158 9.37 -13.72 6.58
CA LYS A 158 10.17 -12.49 6.75
C LYS A 158 9.59 -11.33 5.95
N LEU A 159 9.13 -11.59 4.73
CA LEU A 159 8.46 -10.57 3.90
C LEU A 159 7.15 -10.08 4.54
N ALA A 160 6.34 -10.99 5.06
CA ALA A 160 5.12 -10.64 5.80
C ALA A 160 5.45 -9.81 7.06
N ALA A 161 6.52 -10.16 7.78
CA ALA A 161 6.97 -9.39 8.95
C ALA A 161 7.43 -7.97 8.57
N LEU A 162 8.20 -7.82 7.49
CA LEU A 162 8.63 -6.51 6.96
C LEU A 162 7.46 -5.64 6.52
N GLN A 163 6.46 -6.23 5.86
CA GLN A 163 5.22 -5.54 5.50
C GLN A 163 4.53 -4.99 6.76
N GLN A 164 4.27 -5.85 7.75
CA GLN A 164 3.64 -5.43 9.00
C GLN A 164 4.47 -4.37 9.75
N LYS A 165 5.79 -4.48 9.73
CA LYS A 165 6.69 -3.50 10.33
C LYS A 165 6.57 -2.14 9.65
N ALA A 166 6.53 -2.10 8.32
CA ALA A 166 6.31 -0.87 7.57
C ALA A 166 4.94 -0.25 7.87
N ASP A 167 3.87 -1.05 7.94
CA ASP A 167 2.54 -0.57 8.30
C ASP A 167 2.47 0.00 9.73
N ARG A 168 3.14 -0.66 10.69
CA ARG A 168 3.24 -0.17 12.07
C ARG A 168 4.05 1.13 12.16
N ASN A 169 5.15 1.24 11.42
CA ASN A 169 5.97 2.45 11.41
C ASN A 169 5.19 3.62 10.80
N ARG A 170 4.43 3.37 9.73
CA ARG A 170 3.53 4.35 9.12
C ARG A 170 2.46 4.86 10.09
N SER A 171 1.79 3.97 10.82
CA SER A 171 0.72 4.37 11.75
C SER A 171 1.22 5.13 12.98
N ARG A 172 2.52 5.07 13.27
CA ARG A 172 3.17 5.78 14.40
C ARG A 172 3.83 7.09 14.00
N LEU A 173 3.71 7.52 12.74
CA LEU A 173 4.23 8.82 12.30
C LEU A 173 3.59 9.94 13.13
N GLY A 174 4.42 10.83 13.69
CA GLY A 174 4.00 11.91 14.59
C GLY A 174 4.15 11.63 16.10
N SER A 175 4.49 10.40 16.50
CA SER A 175 4.71 10.03 17.91
C SER A 175 6.04 10.45 18.54
N GLY A 176 6.87 11.25 17.84
CA GLY A 176 8.21 11.66 18.29
C GLY A 176 9.32 10.62 18.07
N LEU A 177 9.02 9.48 17.43
CA LEU A 177 10.01 8.45 17.08
C LEU A 177 11.05 8.97 16.05
N ARG A 178 12.31 8.54 16.23
CA ARG A 178 13.43 8.74 15.30
C ARG A 178 13.20 7.97 13.99
N LYS A 179 12.63 8.65 12.99
CA LYS A 179 12.23 8.05 11.71
C LYS A 179 13.41 7.46 10.92
N ASP A 180 14.56 8.12 11.02
CA ASP A 180 15.87 7.71 10.50
C ASP A 180 16.26 6.32 10.99
N LEU A 181 16.19 6.09 12.31
CA LEU A 181 16.54 4.80 12.91
C LEU A 181 15.58 3.70 12.47
N LEU A 182 14.28 3.99 12.46
CA LEU A 182 13.26 3.01 12.03
C LEU A 182 13.47 2.59 10.57
N LEU A 183 13.81 3.55 9.71
CA LEU A 183 14.09 3.30 8.30
C LEU A 183 15.37 2.46 8.13
N GLN A 184 16.45 2.84 8.82
CA GLN A 184 17.71 2.10 8.77
C GLN A 184 17.54 0.65 9.24
N GLU A 185 16.81 0.44 10.35
CA GLU A 185 16.52 -0.89 10.87
C GLU A 185 15.73 -1.73 9.86
N TRP A 186 14.70 -1.15 9.23
CA TRP A 186 13.91 -1.84 8.22
C TRP A 186 14.75 -2.21 6.98
N LEU A 187 15.59 -1.28 6.50
CA LEU A 187 16.47 -1.53 5.36
C LEU A 187 17.52 -2.60 5.65
N LEU A 188 18.07 -2.65 6.86
CA LEU A 188 19.00 -3.72 7.27
C LEU A 188 18.32 -5.10 7.28
N GLU A 189 17.07 -5.17 7.73
CA GLU A 189 16.31 -6.42 7.68
C GLU A 189 15.96 -6.82 6.25
N TRP A 190 15.56 -5.87 5.40
CA TRP A 190 15.33 -6.09 3.96
C TRP A 190 16.60 -6.63 3.27
N ALA A 191 17.75 -6.03 3.55
CA ALA A 191 19.04 -6.45 3.01
C ALA A 191 19.42 -7.89 3.38
N ARG A 192 18.96 -8.36 4.55
CA ARG A 192 19.22 -9.69 5.10
C ARG A 192 18.08 -10.68 4.80
N LEU A 193 17.20 -10.34 3.85
CA LEU A 193 16.11 -11.21 3.41
C LEU A 193 16.61 -12.55 2.87
N PRO A 194 17.57 -12.59 1.92
CA PRO A 194 18.07 -13.85 1.38
C PRO A 194 18.48 -14.83 2.47
N SER A 195 18.01 -16.07 2.36
CA SER A 195 18.52 -17.17 3.17
C SER A 195 20.03 -17.37 2.93
N SER A 196 20.69 -18.04 3.88
CA SER A 196 22.07 -18.50 3.70
C SER A 196 22.18 -19.65 2.70
N GLU A 197 21.09 -20.34 2.39
CA GLU A 197 21.04 -21.51 1.51
C GLU A 197 20.48 -21.15 0.11
N PRO A 198 21.06 -21.66 -0.99
CA PRO A 198 20.52 -21.46 -2.35
C PRO A 198 19.22 -22.24 -2.56
N ILE A 199 18.39 -21.79 -3.52
CA ILE A 199 17.18 -22.51 -3.94
C ILE A 199 17.62 -23.86 -4.56
N ARG A 200 17.07 -24.98 -4.05
CA ARG A 200 17.33 -26.33 -4.58
C ARG A 200 16.53 -26.63 -5.83
#